data_AF-G1UGZ7-F1
#
_entry.id   AF-G1UGZ7-F1
#
_cell.length_a   1.000
_cell.length_b   1.000
_cell.length_c   1.000
_cell.angle_alpha   90.00
_cell.angle_beta   90.00
_cell.angle_gamma   90.00
#
_symmetry.space_group_name_H-M   'P 1'
#
loop_
_entity.id
_entity.type
_entity.pdbx_description
1 polymer ?
#
loop_
_entity_poly.entity_id
_entity_poly.type
_entity_poly.pdbx_seq_one_letter_code
_entity_poly.pdbx_strand_id
1 'polypeptide(L)'
;GSLSFMQMAKISSALYDYQLNKKLFYVAILTSPTTGGVTASFGMLGDIIIAEPNAYIAFAGKRVIEQTLNKTVPEDSQVAEYLFHKGLFDPIVPRNPLKGVLSELFRLHAFFPLNEN
;
A
#
# COMPACT_ATOMS: atom_id res chain seq x y z
N GLY A 1 22.41 -3.55 -3.54
CA GLY A 1 21.82 -4.37 -2.46
C GLY A 1 21.53 -3.53 -1.23
N SER A 2 22.53 -3.30 -0.38
CA SER A 2 22.38 -2.59 0.90
C SER A 2 21.85 -1.15 0.76
N LEU A 3 22.36 -0.36 -0.19
CA LEU A 3 21.90 1.02 -0.38
C LEU A 3 20.42 1.12 -0.80
N SER A 4 19.97 0.19 -1.64
CA SER A 4 18.57 0.08 -2.05
C SER A 4 17.68 -0.33 -0.89
N PHE A 5 18.16 -1.24 -0.04
CA PHE A 5 17.46 -1.63 1.19
C PHE A 5 17.33 -0.46 2.17
N MET A 6 18.38 0.34 2.35
CA MET A 6 18.33 1.53 3.22
C MET A 6 17.33 2.59 2.75
N GLN A 7 16.91 2.59 1.48
CA GLN A 7 15.86 3.51 1.02
C GLN A 7 14.51 3.23 1.68
N MET A 8 14.23 1.98 2.06
CA MET A 8 13.02 1.62 2.79
C MET A 8 12.97 2.36 4.14
N ALA A 9 14.02 2.22 4.94
CA ALA A 9 14.14 2.89 6.23
C ALA A 9 14.11 4.42 6.08
N LYS A 10 14.82 4.97 5.08
CA LYS A 10 14.87 6.41 4.81
C LYS A 10 13.48 6.97 4.51
N ILE A 11 12.74 6.37 3.59
CA ILE A 11 11.41 6.84 3.21
C ILE A 11 10.41 6.62 4.35
N SER A 12 10.42 5.46 5.01
CA SER A 12 9.53 5.21 6.15
C SER A 12 9.74 6.22 7.27
N SER A 13 10.99 6.59 7.56
CA SER A 13 11.30 7.63 8.56
C SER A 13 10.79 9.01 8.14
N ALA A 14 10.94 9.39 6.88
CA ALA A 14 10.41 10.65 6.37
C ALA A 14 8.88 10.69 6.39
N LEU A 15 8.23 9.56 6.10
CA LEU A 15 6.78 9.41 6.13
C LEU A 15 6.23 9.48 7.56
N TYR A 16 6.91 8.87 8.52
CA TYR A 16 6.58 9.00 9.94
C TYR A 16 6.58 10.47 10.41
N ASP A 17 7.61 11.24 10.05
CA ASP A 17 7.65 12.69 10.32
C ASP A 17 6.51 13.45 9.63
N TYR A 18 6.22 13.09 8.38
CA TYR A 18 5.14 13.68 7.59
C TYR A 18 3.76 13.49 8.23
N GLN A 19 3.47 12.28 8.72
CA GLN A 19 2.17 11.96 9.32
C GLN A 19 2.06 12.48 10.76
N LEU A 20 3.07 12.28 11.61
CA LEU A 20 2.94 12.57 13.04
C LEU A 20 3.33 14.00 13.42
N ASN A 21 4.47 14.49 12.93
CA ASN A 21 4.96 15.81 13.31
C ASN A 21 4.28 16.90 12.49
N LYS A 22 4.07 16.65 11.18
CA LYS A 22 3.42 17.61 10.28
C LYS A 22 1.92 17.41 10.18
N LYS A 23 1.37 16.31 10.71
CA LYS A 23 -0.07 16.02 10.73
C LYS A 23 -0.67 16.00 9.30
N LEU A 24 0.10 15.57 8.31
CA LEU A 24 -0.32 15.56 6.91
C LEU A 24 -0.79 14.17 6.46
N PHE A 25 -1.76 14.17 5.55
CA PHE A 25 -2.43 12.98 5.06
C PHE A 25 -1.71 12.33 3.88
N TYR A 26 -1.46 11.03 3.99
CA TYR A 26 -0.77 10.22 2.99
C TYR A 26 -1.68 9.08 2.49
N VAL A 27 -1.94 9.07 1.19
CA VAL A 27 -2.68 7.99 0.52
C VAL A 27 -1.70 7.16 -0.31
N ALA A 28 -1.61 5.87 -0.01
CA ALA A 28 -0.86 4.92 -0.82
C ALA A 28 -1.77 4.30 -1.88
N ILE A 29 -1.33 4.30 -3.15
CA ILE A 29 -2.07 3.69 -4.26
C ILE A 29 -1.22 2.58 -4.84
N LEU A 30 -1.70 1.34 -4.70
CA LEU A 30 -1.01 0.13 -5.11
C LEU A 30 -1.50 -0.33 -6.46
N THR A 31 -0.57 -0.42 -7.40
CA THR A 31 -0.83 -0.84 -8.77
C THR A 31 -0.07 -2.13 -9.09
N SER A 32 -0.48 -2.82 -10.15
CA SER A 32 0.20 -4.06 -10.54
C SER A 32 1.54 -3.78 -11.26
N PRO A 33 2.66 -4.42 -10.89
CA PRO A 33 2.92 -5.13 -9.64
C PRO A 33 3.51 -4.20 -8.56
N THR A 34 3.12 -4.38 -7.29
CA THR A 34 3.78 -3.73 -6.14
C THR A 34 4.35 -4.80 -5.22
N THR A 35 5.68 -4.96 -5.21
CA THR A 35 6.31 -6.07 -4.49
C THR A 35 7.55 -5.69 -3.68
N GLY A 36 7.99 -6.61 -2.81
CA GLY A 36 9.26 -6.52 -2.12
C GLY A 36 9.35 -5.33 -1.16
N GLY A 37 10.44 -4.58 -1.29
CA GLY A 37 10.75 -3.48 -0.38
C GLY A 37 9.72 -2.35 -0.37
N VAL A 38 9.01 -2.11 -1.48
CA VAL A 38 7.96 -1.08 -1.54
C VAL A 38 6.76 -1.49 -0.67
N THR A 39 6.29 -2.74 -0.85
CA THR A 39 5.22 -3.32 0.00
C THR A 39 5.65 -3.39 1.46
N ALA A 40 6.91 -3.69 1.76
CA ALA A 40 7.43 -3.71 3.13
C ALA A 40 7.82 -2.32 3.69
N SER A 41 7.52 -1.23 2.99
CA SER A 41 7.78 0.14 3.46
C SER A 41 6.60 1.05 3.13
N PHE A 42 6.83 2.16 2.44
CA PHE A 42 5.83 3.21 2.22
C PHE A 42 4.55 2.76 1.52
N GLY A 43 4.58 1.65 0.76
CA GLY A 43 3.39 1.13 0.13
C GLY A 43 2.30 0.73 1.13
N MET A 44 2.68 0.26 2.33
CA MET A 44 1.74 -0.20 3.38
C MET A 44 1.66 0.76 4.58
N LEU A 45 2.20 1.98 4.46
CA LEU A 45 2.21 2.98 5.54
C LEU A 45 1.28 4.17 5.25
N GLY A 46 0.33 3.98 4.32
CA GLY A 46 -0.75 4.93 4.03
C GLY A 46 -1.67 5.15 5.24
N ASP A 47 -2.17 6.37 5.43
CA ASP A 47 -3.38 6.60 6.24
C ASP A 47 -4.59 5.92 5.58
N ILE A 48 -4.60 5.90 4.25
CA ILE A 48 -5.49 5.09 3.41
C ILE A 48 -4.63 4.39 2.36
N ILE A 49 -4.85 3.09 2.20
CA ILE A 49 -4.20 2.23 1.22
C ILE A 49 -5.25 1.77 0.20
N ILE A 50 -5.15 2.30 -1.02
CA ILE A 50 -6.02 1.97 -2.15
C ILE A 50 -5.32 0.96 -3.04
N ALA A 51 -6.03 -0.09 -3.47
CA ALA A 51 -5.54 -1.00 -4.49
C ALA A 51 -6.32 -0.86 -5.81
N GLU A 52 -5.69 -1.15 -6.94
CA GLU A 52 -6.40 -1.33 -8.20
C GLU A 52 -6.94 -2.75 -8.38
N PRO A 53 -8.03 -2.95 -9.15
CA PRO A 53 -8.53 -4.28 -9.47
C PRO A 53 -7.46 -5.15 -10.12
N ASN A 54 -7.41 -6.43 -9.74
CA ASN A 54 -6.44 -7.41 -10.22
C ASN A 54 -4.97 -7.05 -9.98
N ALA A 55 -4.66 -6.10 -9.08
CA ALA A 55 -3.28 -5.71 -8.83
C ALA A 55 -2.51 -6.83 -8.11
N TYR A 56 -1.34 -7.19 -8.61
CA TYR A 56 -0.45 -8.15 -7.96
C TYR A 56 0.39 -7.46 -6.90
N ILE A 57 0.14 -7.78 -5.62
CA ILE A 57 0.75 -7.13 -4.46
C ILE A 57 1.36 -8.20 -3.56
N ALA A 58 2.67 -8.13 -3.30
CA ALA A 58 3.35 -9.19 -2.57
C ALA A 58 4.68 -8.76 -1.96
N PHE A 59 4.94 -9.11 -0.69
CA PHE A 59 6.30 -8.96 -0.16
C PHE A 59 7.29 -9.90 -0.88
N ALA A 60 7.00 -11.20 -0.90
CA ALA A 60 7.79 -12.20 -1.62
C ALA A 60 7.01 -12.70 -2.84
N GLY A 61 7.65 -12.83 -3.99
CA GLY A 61 6.99 -13.37 -5.18
C GLY A 61 6.65 -14.85 -5.04
N LYS A 62 5.56 -15.29 -5.69
CA LYS A 62 5.08 -16.68 -5.70
C LYS A 62 6.21 -17.73 -5.79
N ARG A 63 7.10 -17.59 -6.77
CA ARG A 63 8.24 -18.51 -6.98
C ARG A 63 9.12 -18.69 -5.73
N VAL A 64 9.43 -17.61 -5.02
CA VAL A 64 10.30 -17.65 -3.83
C VAL A 64 9.61 -18.36 -2.68
N ILE A 65 8.30 -18.13 -2.52
CA ILE A 65 7.48 -18.79 -1.50
C ILE A 65 7.41 -20.29 -1.76
N GLU A 66 7.13 -20.70 -3.00
CA GLU A 66 7.03 -22.10 -3.39
C GLU A 66 8.35 -22.84 -3.21
N GLN A 67 9.47 -22.23 -3.59
CA GLN A 67 10.81 -22.82 -3.41
C GLN A 67 11.17 -22.97 -1.92
N THR A 68 10.73 -22.06 -1.07
CA THR A 68 11.07 -22.06 0.36
C THR A 68 10.19 -23.02 1.16
N LEU A 69 8.90 -23.07 0.86
CA LEU A 69 7.92 -23.89 1.58
C LEU A 69 7.71 -25.28 0.97
N ASN A 70 8.25 -25.51 -0.23
CA ASN A 70 8.06 -26.72 -1.03
C ASN A 70 6.57 -27.09 -1.20
N LYS A 71 5.72 -26.06 -1.35
CA LYS A 71 4.26 -26.14 -1.48
C LYS A 71 3.81 -25.15 -2.55
N THR A 72 2.79 -25.52 -3.30
CA THR A 72 2.15 -24.64 -4.29
C THR A 72 1.42 -23.50 -3.59
N VAL A 73 1.64 -22.27 -4.06
CA VAL A 73 0.87 -21.12 -3.59
C VAL A 73 -0.45 -21.09 -4.37
N PRO A 74 -1.60 -20.96 -3.69
CA PRO A 74 -2.90 -20.88 -4.35
C PRO A 74 -2.91 -19.79 -5.42
N GLU A 75 -3.62 -20.04 -6.50
CA GLU A 75 -3.85 -19.04 -7.54
C GLU A 75 -4.56 -17.82 -6.92
N ASP A 76 -4.23 -16.63 -7.41
CA ASP A 76 -4.76 -15.35 -6.96
C ASP A 76 -4.52 -14.95 -5.49
N SER A 77 -3.75 -15.73 -4.72
CA SER A 77 -3.49 -15.43 -3.29
C SER A 77 -2.71 -14.12 -3.05
N GLN A 78 -2.19 -13.51 -4.11
CA GLN A 78 -1.41 -12.26 -4.08
C GLN A 78 -2.06 -11.17 -4.94
N VAL A 79 -3.31 -11.39 -5.37
CA VAL A 79 -4.09 -10.44 -6.14
C VAL A 79 -4.93 -9.57 -5.19
N ALA A 80 -5.18 -8.32 -5.58
CA ALA A 80 -5.80 -7.30 -4.73
C ALA A 80 -7.10 -7.77 -4.06
N GLU A 81 -7.97 -8.45 -4.79
CA GLU A 81 -9.25 -8.97 -4.33
C GLU A 81 -9.10 -9.98 -3.19
N TYR A 82 -8.16 -10.92 -3.30
CA TYR A 82 -7.89 -11.88 -2.24
C TYR A 82 -7.34 -11.20 -0.99
N LEU A 83 -6.41 -10.25 -1.16
CA LEU A 83 -5.77 -9.52 -0.06
C LEU A 83 -6.70 -8.52 0.62
N PHE A 84 -7.66 -7.96 -0.12
CA PHE A 84 -8.70 -7.10 0.42
C PHE A 84 -9.58 -7.83 1.43
N HIS A 85 -9.97 -9.07 1.14
CA HIS A 85 -10.68 -9.93 2.10
C HIS A 85 -9.87 -10.28 3.36
N LYS A 86 -8.55 -10.06 3.33
CA LYS A 86 -7.66 -10.23 4.50
C LYS A 86 -7.43 -8.91 5.25
N GLY A 87 -8.03 -7.80 4.81
CA GLY A 87 -7.93 -6.50 5.46
C GLY A 87 -6.62 -5.76 5.19
N LEU A 88 -5.93 -6.03 4.08
CA LEU A 88 -4.68 -5.34 3.75
C LEU A 88 -4.88 -3.95 3.13
N PHE A 89 -6.05 -3.65 2.55
CA PHE A 89 -6.36 -2.40 1.84
C PHE A 89 -7.73 -1.88 2.24
N ASP A 90 -7.96 -0.58 2.02
CA ASP A 90 -9.17 0.13 2.44
C ASP A 90 -10.26 0.13 1.35
N PRO A 91 -9.99 0.59 0.11
CA PRO A 91 -10.82 0.23 -1.04
C PRO A 91 -10.04 -0.33 -2.23
N ILE A 92 -10.73 -1.12 -3.06
CA ILE A 92 -10.30 -1.42 -4.44
C ILE A 92 -11.00 -0.45 -5.39
N VAL A 93 -10.23 0.34 -6.13
CA VAL A 93 -10.77 1.41 -6.99
C VAL A 93 -10.22 1.28 -8.41
N PRO A 94 -11.08 1.14 -9.45
CA PRO A 94 -10.63 1.15 -10.84
C PRO A 94 -10.01 2.50 -11.22
N ARG A 95 -9.10 2.50 -12.21
CA ARG A 95 -8.36 3.70 -12.64
C ARG A 95 -9.26 4.89 -13.01
N ASN A 96 -10.38 4.63 -13.69
CA ASN A 96 -11.28 5.68 -14.19
C ASN A 96 -11.89 6.54 -13.07
N PRO A 97 -12.55 5.96 -12.04
CA PRO A 97 -13.09 6.73 -10.92
C PRO A 97 -12.04 7.24 -9.93
N LEU A 98 -10.80 6.72 -9.95
CA LEU A 98 -9.78 7.00 -8.95
C LEU A 98 -9.57 8.50 -8.68
N LYS A 99 -9.56 9.34 -9.73
CA LYS A 99 -9.43 10.80 -9.57
C LYS A 99 -10.57 11.40 -8.74
N GLY A 100 -11.81 10.95 -8.98
CA GLY A 100 -12.98 11.41 -8.22
C GLY A 100 -12.90 10.97 -6.76
N VAL A 101 -12.58 9.69 -6.53
CA VAL A 101 -12.41 9.13 -5.18
C VAL A 101 -11.33 9.89 -4.40
N LEU A 102 -10.16 10.14 -5.01
CA LEU A 102 -9.11 10.93 -4.36
C LEU A 102 -9.58 12.35 -4.05
N SER A 103 -10.27 13.01 -4.99
CA SER A 103 -10.79 14.35 -4.75
C SER A 103 -11.77 14.38 -3.57
N GLU A 104 -12.61 13.37 -3.41
CA GLU A 104 -13.54 13.26 -2.28
C GLU A 104 -12.79 12.99 -0.97
N LEU A 105 -11.83 12.07 -0.97
CA LEU A 105 -11.02 11.76 0.20
C LEU A 105 -10.25 12.99 0.72
N PHE A 106 -9.58 13.73 -0.16
CA PHE A 106 -8.86 14.94 0.26
C PHE A 106 -9.80 16.06 0.70
N ARG A 107 -10.98 16.22 0.08
CA ARG A 107 -11.99 17.18 0.55
C ARG A 107 -12.53 16.80 1.93
N LEU A 108 -12.78 15.52 2.16
CA LEU A 108 -13.24 15.01 3.45
C LEU A 108 -12.19 15.28 4.54
N HIS A 109 -10.92 14.95 4.28
CA HIS A 109 -9.83 15.20 5.23
C HIS A 109 -9.60 16.69 5.49
N ALA A 110 -9.72 17.55 4.46
CA ALA A 110 -9.60 18.99 4.64
C ALA A 110 -10.76 19.60 5.45
N PHE A 111 -11.95 18.98 5.41
CA PHE A 111 -13.11 19.43 6.16
C PHE A 111 -13.11 18.93 7.62
N PHE A 112 -12.57 17.73 7.86
CA PHE A 112 -12.34 17.18 9.19
C PHE A 112 -10.84 16.85 9.35
N PRO A 113 -10.00 17.84 9.68
CA PRO A 113 -8.61 17.53 9.99
C PRO A 113 -8.59 16.57 11.19
N LEU A 114 -8.12 15.34 10.95
CA LEU A 114 -8.09 14.26 11.94
C LEU A 114 -7.23 14.59 13.18
N ASN A 115 -6.51 15.71 13.16
CA ASN A 115 -5.53 16.10 14.17
C ASN A 115 -5.79 17.50 14.75
N GLU A 116 -7.02 17.80 15.19
CA GLU A 116 -7.22 18.80 16.25
C GLU A 116 -6.92 18.15 17.59
N ASN A 117 -5.70 18.38 18.10
CA ASN A 117 -5.25 18.29 19.51
C ASN A 117 -3.75 18.60 19.58
#